data_AF-A0A5B8M482-F1
#
_entry.id   AF-A0A5B8M482-F1
#
_cell.length_a   1.000
_cell.length_b   1.000
_cell.length_c   1.000
_cell.angle_alpha   90.00
_cell.angle_beta   90.00
_cell.angle_gamma   90.00
#
_symmetry.space_group_name_H-M   'P 1'
#
loop_
_entity.id
_entity.type
_entity.pdbx_description
1 polymer ?
#
loop_
_entity_poly.entity_id
_entity_poly.type
_entity_poly.pdbx_seq_one_letter_code
_entity_poly.pdbx_strand_id
1 'polypeptide(L)'
;MAGDSTPQAHGSGDTFRRAAEPGSSARRSRFAARMRLDWWWIGILVLCGSFQIFRGAPVDGVFFLAAAAALTADAAGWLAALDRYPVPRLHLAAQLALGAIAVAFIALVPQFDVVDLVIVSVVGATALIVGWRNDGIENLTDATPSRPAADSTTSAARERGALSRPVRRSAMLWAAAGLFLCLWELASFFLAMPSATAEFEHPPLSDLIDPIVANPFGRAACAALWLLAGAALLKRGRRQ
;
A
#
# COMPACT_ATOMS: atom_id res chain seq x y z
N MET A 1 51.24 50.58 -47.62
CA MET A 1 50.13 50.30 -48.56
C MET A 1 49.66 48.89 -48.25
N ALA A 2 48.66 48.74 -47.37
CA ALA A 2 47.22 48.87 -47.65
C ALA A 2 46.70 47.69 -48.50
N GLY A 3 45.86 46.87 -47.86
CA GLY A 3 45.05 45.79 -48.44
C GLY A 3 45.28 44.48 -47.69
N ASP A 4 44.29 43.68 -47.33
CA ASP A 4 42.83 43.77 -47.43
C ASP A 4 42.26 42.56 -46.66
N SER A 5 40.96 42.60 -46.37
CA SER A 5 40.05 41.46 -46.19
C SER A 5 40.14 40.61 -44.90
N THR A 6 39.31 41.00 -43.94
CA THR A 6 38.52 40.06 -43.11
C THR A 6 37.64 39.16 -43.99
N PRO A 7 37.32 37.94 -43.54
CA PRO A 7 35.90 37.65 -43.34
C PRO A 7 35.57 36.95 -42.02
N GLN A 8 34.40 37.33 -41.54
CA GLN A 8 33.66 36.81 -40.39
C GLN A 8 33.19 35.36 -40.58
N ALA A 9 32.80 34.80 -39.43
CA ALA A 9 31.72 33.83 -39.21
C ALA A 9 32.07 32.34 -39.31
N HIS A 10 32.15 31.71 -38.13
CA HIS A 10 31.48 30.42 -37.94
C HIS A 10 31.12 30.15 -36.46
N GLY A 11 29.82 29.96 -36.23
CA GLY A 11 29.39 28.90 -35.31
C GLY A 11 29.04 29.29 -33.88
N SER A 12 28.25 30.33 -33.67
CA SER A 12 27.41 30.45 -32.46
C SER A 12 26.30 29.40 -32.50
N GLY A 13 26.61 28.15 -32.15
CA GLY A 13 25.73 26.99 -32.38
C GLY A 13 25.45 26.07 -31.19
N ASP A 14 26.22 26.09 -30.10
CA ASP A 14 26.23 24.96 -29.15
C ASP A 14 25.80 25.26 -27.71
N THR A 15 25.36 26.49 -27.40
CA THR A 15 24.88 26.82 -26.04
C THR A 15 23.41 26.49 -25.80
N PHE A 16 22.72 25.91 -26.79
CA PHE A 16 21.43 25.24 -26.58
C PHE A 16 21.60 23.74 -26.30
N ARG A 17 22.73 23.35 -25.68
CA ARG A 17 22.86 22.06 -25.00
C ARG A 17 21.89 22.06 -23.85
N ARG A 18 20.65 21.65 -24.15
CA ARG A 18 19.54 21.35 -23.24
C ARG A 18 20.12 21.01 -21.87
N ALA A 19 19.92 21.91 -20.90
CA ALA A 19 19.94 21.57 -19.50
C ALA A 19 18.89 20.46 -19.34
N ALA A 20 19.31 19.22 -19.58
CA ALA A 20 18.49 18.05 -19.34
C ALA A 20 18.24 18.06 -17.85
N GLU A 21 17.02 18.45 -17.47
CA GLU A 21 16.64 18.62 -16.07
C GLU A 21 17.11 17.41 -15.26
N PRO A 22 18.11 17.59 -14.38
CA PRO A 22 18.70 16.49 -13.63
C PRO A 22 17.67 15.76 -12.76
N GLY A 23 16.53 16.38 -12.48
CA GLY A 23 15.45 15.82 -11.68
C GLY A 23 14.61 14.75 -12.37
N SER A 24 14.48 14.77 -13.71
CA SER A 24 13.51 13.89 -14.39
C SER A 24 13.97 12.43 -14.53
N SER A 25 15.28 12.19 -14.58
CA SER A 25 15.87 10.84 -14.67
C SER A 25 15.92 10.16 -13.30
N ALA A 26 16.30 10.91 -12.26
CA ALA A 26 16.32 10.42 -10.88
C ALA A 26 14.91 10.11 -10.35
N ARG A 27 13.90 10.90 -10.73
CA ARG A 27 12.50 10.63 -10.36
C ARG A 27 11.96 9.36 -11.04
N ARG A 28 12.28 9.17 -12.32
CA ARG A 28 11.90 7.98 -13.10
C ARG A 28 12.54 6.69 -12.58
N SER A 29 13.81 6.72 -12.17
CA SER A 29 14.50 5.53 -11.64
C SER A 29 13.97 5.11 -10.27
N ARG A 30 13.64 6.06 -9.38
CA ARG A 30 13.00 5.79 -8.08
C ARG A 30 11.59 5.24 -8.25
N PHE A 31 10.81 5.82 -9.15
CA PHE A 31 9.49 5.31 -9.53
C PHE A 31 9.56 3.86 -9.99
N ALA A 32 10.42 3.56 -10.97
CA ALA A 32 10.57 2.20 -11.49
C ALA A 32 11.04 1.20 -10.42
N ALA A 33 11.88 1.62 -9.47
CA ALA A 33 12.33 0.77 -8.37
C ALA A 33 11.22 0.44 -7.36
N ARG A 34 10.43 1.45 -6.94
CA ARG A 34 9.28 1.26 -6.04
C ARG A 34 8.16 0.48 -6.70
N MET A 35 7.79 0.87 -7.93
CA MET A 35 6.80 0.18 -8.75
C MET A 35 7.14 -1.31 -8.87
N ARG A 36 8.39 -1.69 -9.13
CA ARG A 36 8.82 -3.10 -9.21
C ARG A 36 8.73 -3.86 -7.88
N LEU A 37 8.75 -3.18 -6.74
CA LEU A 37 8.59 -3.82 -5.43
C LEU A 37 7.10 -4.06 -5.13
N ASP A 38 6.28 -3.07 -5.44
CA ASP A 38 4.85 -3.05 -5.09
C ASP A 38 3.96 -3.68 -6.17
N TRP A 39 4.48 -3.94 -7.37
CA TRP A 39 3.67 -4.42 -8.50
C TRP A 39 2.91 -5.72 -8.19
N TRP A 40 3.49 -6.61 -7.39
CA TRP A 40 2.82 -7.85 -6.97
C TRP A 40 1.60 -7.56 -6.10
N TRP A 41 1.71 -6.61 -5.17
CA TRP A 41 0.59 -6.19 -4.31
C TRP A 41 -0.48 -5.45 -5.10
N ILE A 42 -0.08 -4.52 -5.96
CA ILE A 42 -0.97 -3.80 -6.86
C ILE A 42 -1.71 -4.81 -7.75
N GLY A 43 -1.00 -5.78 -8.32
CA GLY A 43 -1.58 -6.83 -9.15
C GLY A 43 -2.59 -7.70 -8.40
N ILE A 44 -2.27 -8.14 -7.18
CA ILE A 44 -3.19 -8.89 -6.32
C ILE A 44 -4.45 -8.06 -6.02
N LEU A 45 -4.30 -6.79 -5.63
CA LEU A 45 -5.43 -5.92 -5.31
C LEU A 45 -6.31 -5.65 -6.53
N VAL A 46 -5.72 -5.42 -7.71
CA VAL A 46 -6.47 -5.25 -8.96
C VAL A 46 -7.23 -6.53 -9.32
N LEU A 47 -6.59 -7.70 -9.17
CA LEU A 47 -7.22 -8.99 -9.42
C LEU A 47 -8.39 -9.22 -8.45
N CYS A 48 -8.18 -9.04 -7.15
CA CYS A 48 -9.23 -9.13 -6.13
C CYS A 48 -10.37 -8.17 -6.43
N GLY A 49 -10.07 -6.89 -6.68
CA GLY A 49 -11.09 -5.88 -6.92
C GLY A 49 -11.93 -6.16 -8.16
N SER A 50 -11.28 -6.55 -9.26
CA SER A 50 -11.97 -6.92 -10.51
C SER A 50 -12.84 -8.16 -10.31
N PHE A 51 -12.35 -9.15 -9.56
CA PHE A 51 -13.12 -10.36 -9.26
C PHE A 51 -14.34 -10.07 -8.40
N GLN A 52 -14.23 -9.23 -7.37
CA GLN A 52 -15.37 -8.88 -6.52
C GLN A 52 -16.47 -8.16 -7.32
N ILE A 53 -16.11 -7.28 -8.26
CA ILE A 53 -17.08 -6.66 -9.16
C ILE A 53 -17.77 -7.73 -10.02
N PHE A 54 -17.01 -8.67 -10.58
CA PHE A 54 -17.56 -9.76 -11.39
C PHE A 54 -18.49 -10.68 -10.58
N ARG A 55 -18.19 -10.95 -9.31
CA ARG A 55 -18.99 -11.75 -8.38
C ARG A 55 -20.28 -11.05 -7.91
N GLY A 56 -20.46 -9.76 -8.23
CA GLY A 56 -21.63 -8.98 -7.80
C GLY A 56 -21.46 -8.29 -6.45
N ALA A 57 -20.23 -8.18 -5.94
CA ALA A 57 -19.87 -7.41 -4.75
C ALA A 57 -19.10 -6.12 -5.13
N PRO A 58 -19.77 -5.14 -5.78
CA PRO A 58 -19.08 -3.98 -6.35
C PRO A 58 -18.43 -3.08 -5.30
N VAL A 59 -19.02 -2.99 -4.10
CA VAL A 59 -18.52 -2.17 -3.00
C VAL A 59 -17.12 -2.65 -2.57
N ASP A 60 -16.98 -3.94 -2.30
CA ASP A 60 -15.69 -4.55 -1.94
C ASP A 60 -14.66 -4.39 -3.06
N GLY A 61 -15.11 -4.57 -4.30
CA GLY A 61 -14.29 -4.34 -5.47
C GLY A 61 -13.70 -2.93 -5.53
N VAL A 62 -14.51 -1.91 -5.26
CA VAL A 62 -14.07 -0.51 -5.21
C VAL A 62 -13.03 -0.29 -4.11
N PHE A 63 -13.15 -0.91 -2.93
CA PHE A 63 -12.13 -0.78 -1.88
C PHE A 63 -10.78 -1.34 -2.31
N PHE A 64 -10.76 -2.53 -2.91
CA PHE A 64 -9.51 -3.13 -3.41
C PHE A 64 -8.88 -2.30 -4.52
N LEU A 65 -9.68 -1.81 -5.47
CA LEU A 65 -9.19 -0.95 -6.55
C LEU A 65 -8.71 0.41 -6.03
N ALA A 66 -9.39 1.00 -5.04
CA ALA A 66 -8.97 2.24 -4.40
C ALA A 66 -7.63 2.05 -3.67
N ALA A 67 -7.43 0.93 -2.97
CA ALA A 67 -6.16 0.60 -2.34
C ALA A 67 -5.04 0.42 -3.39
N ALA A 68 -5.32 -0.26 -4.50
CA ALA A 68 -4.38 -0.41 -5.61
C ALA A 68 -3.99 0.95 -6.24
N ALA A 69 -4.98 1.82 -6.43
CA ALA A 69 -4.77 3.18 -6.92
C ALA A 69 -3.93 4.00 -5.94
N ALA A 70 -4.20 3.91 -4.64
CA ALA A 70 -3.43 4.59 -3.60
C ALA A 70 -1.96 4.13 -3.58
N LEU A 71 -1.69 2.82 -3.67
CA LEU A 71 -0.32 2.30 -3.77
C LEU A 71 0.38 2.75 -5.05
N THR A 72 -0.34 2.81 -6.17
CA THR A 72 0.20 3.30 -7.44
C THR A 72 0.53 4.80 -7.36
N ALA A 73 -0.33 5.59 -6.73
CA ALA A 73 -0.11 7.02 -6.50
C ALA A 73 1.07 7.27 -5.54
N ASP A 74 1.25 6.43 -4.52
CA ASP A 74 2.42 6.47 -3.64
C ASP A 74 3.72 6.11 -4.35
N ALA A 75 3.71 5.04 -5.15
CA ALA A 75 4.84 4.68 -5.99
C ALA A 75 5.23 5.84 -6.93
N ALA A 76 4.23 6.54 -7.48
CA ALA A 76 4.39 7.77 -8.29
C ALA A 76 4.89 8.99 -7.50
N GLY A 77 4.92 8.92 -6.16
CA GLY A 77 5.30 10.01 -5.28
C GLY A 77 4.27 11.12 -5.19
N TRP A 78 3.01 10.87 -5.59
CA TRP A 78 1.92 11.85 -5.50
C TRP A 78 1.46 12.05 -4.05
N LEU A 79 1.61 11.02 -3.21
CA LEU A 79 1.22 11.05 -1.81
C LEU A 79 2.33 11.56 -0.86
N ALA A 80 3.48 11.99 -1.39
CA ALA A 80 4.59 12.54 -0.61
C ALA A 80 4.22 13.82 0.18
N ALA A 81 3.13 14.50 -0.18
CA ALA A 81 2.62 15.63 0.58
C ALA A 81 2.00 15.22 1.93
N LEU A 82 1.49 13.98 2.06
CA LEU A 82 0.86 13.48 3.28
C LEU A 82 1.87 13.21 4.40
N ASP A 83 3.14 12.99 4.06
CA ASP A 83 4.22 12.80 5.05
C ASP A 83 4.47 14.05 5.91
N ARG A 84 4.03 15.23 5.48
CA ARG A 84 4.35 16.51 6.14
C ARG A 84 3.47 16.84 7.34
N TYR A 85 2.38 16.11 7.57
CA TYR A 85 1.46 16.43 8.67
C TYR A 85 1.84 15.73 9.96
N PRO A 86 2.28 16.45 11.02
CA PRO A 86 2.60 15.85 12.31
C PRO A 86 1.35 15.24 12.94
N VAL A 87 1.32 13.91 13.11
CA VAL A 87 0.24 13.27 13.86
C VAL A 87 0.58 13.39 15.35
N PRO A 88 -0.31 13.91 16.19
CA PRO A 88 -0.08 13.95 17.62
C PRO A 88 0.12 12.51 18.14
N ARG A 89 1.12 12.32 19.01
CA ARG A 89 1.36 11.03 19.66
C ARG A 89 0.18 10.74 20.60
N LEU A 90 -0.79 10.00 20.09
CA LEU A 90 -1.93 9.58 20.88
C LEU A 90 -1.46 8.63 21.99
N HIS A 91 -1.83 8.91 23.24
CA HIS A 91 -1.50 8.05 24.38
C HIS A 91 -2.04 6.62 24.15
N LEU A 92 -1.30 5.60 24.62
CA LEU A 92 -1.69 4.19 24.49
C LEU A 92 -3.12 3.93 24.98
N ALA A 93 -3.51 4.56 26.10
CA ALA A 93 -4.86 4.44 26.65
C ALA A 93 -5.94 4.94 25.67
N ALA A 94 -5.70 6.03 24.95
CA ALA A 94 -6.62 6.56 23.95
C ALA A 94 -6.70 5.67 22.70
N GLN A 95 -5.59 5.02 22.31
CA GLN A 95 -5.61 4.01 21.23
C GLN A 95 -6.42 2.78 21.62
N LEU A 96 -6.25 2.28 22.85
CA LEU A 96 -7.01 1.15 23.37
C LEU A 96 -8.49 1.50 23.53
N ALA A 97 -8.81 2.70 24.02
CA ALA A 97 -10.19 3.17 24.13
C ALA A 97 -10.85 3.29 22.74
N LEU A 98 -10.19 3.90 21.77
CA LEU A 98 -10.71 4.01 20.41
C LEU A 98 -10.87 2.63 19.74
N GLY A 99 -9.91 1.73 19.95
CA GLY A 99 -10.00 0.35 19.49
C GLY A 99 -11.17 -0.41 20.13
N ALA A 100 -11.37 -0.28 21.44
CA ALA A 100 -12.49 -0.90 22.15
C ALA A 100 -13.84 -0.34 21.68
N ILE A 101 -13.93 0.97 21.45
CA ILE A 101 -15.11 1.61 20.87
C ILE A 101 -15.38 1.05 19.48
N ALA A 102 -14.36 0.97 18.61
CA ALA A 102 -14.51 0.38 17.28
C ALA A 102 -15.00 -1.07 17.34
N VAL A 103 -14.44 -1.91 18.22
CA VAL A 103 -14.91 -3.29 18.41
C VAL A 103 -16.36 -3.34 18.89
N ALA A 104 -16.73 -2.53 19.88
CA ALA A 104 -18.08 -2.49 20.41
C ALA A 104 -19.08 -2.06 19.33
N PHE A 105 -18.76 -1.05 18.53
CA PHE A 105 -19.59 -0.63 17.40
C PHE A 105 -19.74 -1.74 16.36
N ILE A 106 -18.62 -2.32 15.89
CA ILE A 106 -18.65 -3.42 14.92
C ILE A 106 -19.47 -4.61 15.46
N ALA A 107 -19.39 -4.91 16.75
CA ALA A 107 -20.09 -6.03 17.36
C ALA A 107 -21.61 -5.80 17.55
N LEU A 108 -22.05 -4.55 17.71
CA LEU A 108 -23.43 -4.22 18.07
C LEU A 108 -24.26 -3.70 16.89
N VAL A 109 -23.63 -3.12 15.86
CA VAL A 109 -24.33 -2.63 14.67
C VAL A 109 -24.85 -3.81 13.84
N PRO A 110 -26.07 -3.76 13.27
CA PRO A 110 -26.55 -4.80 12.37
C PRO A 110 -25.58 -5.06 11.22
N GLN A 111 -25.31 -6.34 10.95
CA GLN A 111 -24.45 -6.76 9.84
C GLN A 111 -25.07 -6.28 8.51
N PHE A 112 -24.24 -5.77 7.59
CA PHE A 112 -24.63 -5.27 6.25
C PHE A 112 -25.36 -3.91 6.20
N ASP A 113 -25.38 -3.14 7.30
CA ASP A 113 -25.85 -1.76 7.24
C ASP A 113 -24.77 -0.83 6.65
N VAL A 114 -25.19 0.25 5.98
CA VAL A 114 -24.31 1.31 5.47
C VAL A 114 -23.48 1.92 6.61
N VAL A 115 -24.03 1.92 7.83
CA VAL A 115 -23.33 2.38 9.03
C VAL A 115 -22.07 1.55 9.30
N ASP A 116 -22.12 0.22 9.17
CA ASP A 116 -20.98 -0.67 9.39
C ASP A 116 -19.87 -0.37 8.36
N LEU A 117 -20.26 -0.21 7.10
CA LEU A 117 -19.35 0.18 6.02
C LEU A 117 -18.63 1.51 6.33
N VAL A 118 -19.37 2.53 6.77
CA VAL A 118 -18.79 3.84 7.11
C VAL A 118 -17.81 3.72 8.27
N ILE A 119 -18.17 2.98 9.32
CA ILE A 119 -17.32 2.80 10.50
C ILE A 119 -16.02 2.09 10.13
N VAL A 120 -16.12 0.95 9.44
CA VAL A 120 -14.95 0.17 8.99
C VAL A 120 -14.08 1.00 8.06
N SER A 121 -14.68 1.78 7.16
CA SER A 121 -13.95 2.68 6.26
C SER A 121 -13.20 3.77 7.01
N VAL A 122 -13.81 4.40 8.01
CA VAL A 122 -13.17 5.43 8.84
C VAL A 122 -12.03 4.83 9.66
N VAL A 123 -12.24 3.66 10.28
CA VAL A 123 -11.20 2.95 11.04
C VAL A 123 -10.05 2.55 10.13
N GLY A 124 -10.35 1.97 8.97
CA GLY A 124 -9.38 1.57 7.96
C GLY A 124 -8.59 2.75 7.41
N ALA A 125 -9.26 3.84 7.03
CA ALA A 125 -8.62 5.07 6.56
C ALA A 125 -7.74 5.69 7.65
N THR A 126 -8.19 5.70 8.90
CA THR A 126 -7.40 6.20 10.03
C THR A 126 -6.15 5.34 10.25
N ALA A 127 -6.30 4.01 10.27
CA ALA A 127 -5.19 3.07 10.41
C ALA A 127 -4.19 3.22 9.24
N LEU A 128 -4.70 3.41 8.03
CA LEU A 128 -3.92 3.65 6.83
C LEU A 128 -3.14 4.95 6.96
N ILE A 129 -3.77 6.08 7.28
CA ILE A 129 -3.09 7.38 7.48
C ILE A 129 -2.01 7.28 8.56
N VAL A 130 -2.30 6.60 9.68
CA VAL A 130 -1.35 6.43 10.80
C VAL A 130 -0.20 5.47 10.44
N GLY A 131 -0.47 4.46 9.63
CA GLY A 131 0.50 3.42 9.23
C GLY A 131 1.31 3.76 7.98
N TRP A 132 0.80 4.63 7.11
CA TRP A 132 1.43 5.00 5.83
C TRP A 132 2.66 5.90 6.03
N ARG A 133 2.79 6.59 7.16
CA ARG A 133 3.95 7.44 7.46
C ARG A 133 5.17 6.58 7.78
N ASN A 134 6.16 6.62 6.88
CA ASN A 134 7.47 6.03 7.08
C ASN A 134 8.33 6.96 7.93
N ASP A 135 8.52 6.65 9.21
CA ASP A 135 9.52 7.31 10.06
C ASP A 135 10.99 7.01 9.62
N GLY A 136 11.18 6.22 8.55
CA GLY A 136 12.48 5.67 8.14
C GLY A 136 13.32 6.51 7.17
N ILE A 137 12.81 7.57 6.54
CA ILE A 137 13.61 8.40 5.61
C ILE A 137 14.27 9.59 6.31
N GLU A 138 13.68 10.09 7.41
CA GLU A 138 14.20 11.28 8.11
C GLU A 138 15.59 11.04 8.74
N ASN A 139 15.87 9.80 9.16
CA ASN A 139 17.18 9.39 9.69
C ASN A 139 18.30 9.30 8.63
N LEU A 140 17.99 9.34 7.33
CA LEU A 140 19.00 9.36 6.27
C LEU A 140 19.45 10.79 5.92
N THR A 141 18.65 11.80 6.27
CA THR A 141 18.92 13.21 5.97
C THR A 141 19.77 13.93 7.01
N ASP A 142 19.86 13.42 8.24
CA ASP A 142 20.79 13.93 9.28
C ASP A 142 22.22 13.38 9.14
N ALA A 143 22.46 12.47 8.18
CA ALA A 143 23.79 12.06 7.79
C ALA A 143 24.44 13.13 6.89
N THR A 144 24.96 14.19 7.52
CA THR A 144 25.94 15.18 7.02
C THR A 144 26.55 14.85 5.64
N PRO A 145 26.26 15.60 4.57
CA PRO A 145 26.80 15.33 3.24
C PRO A 145 28.23 15.89 3.10
N SER A 146 29.24 15.06 3.36
CA SER A 146 30.66 15.41 3.11
C SER A 146 31.37 14.42 2.18
N ARG A 147 30.68 13.84 1.18
CA ARG A 147 31.37 13.01 0.16
C ARG A 147 30.80 13.18 -1.26
N PRO A 148 31.67 13.38 -2.28
CA PRO A 148 31.24 13.72 -3.64
C PRO A 148 30.52 12.58 -4.38
N ALA A 149 29.61 13.00 -5.26
CA ALA A 149 28.53 12.29 -5.95
C ALA A 149 28.93 11.23 -7.00
N ALA A 150 29.73 10.21 -6.65
CA ALA A 150 30.11 9.17 -7.61
C ALA A 150 29.19 7.91 -7.66
N ASP A 151 28.45 7.56 -6.59
CA ASP A 151 27.88 6.19 -6.47
C ASP A 151 26.35 6.13 -6.25
N SER A 152 25.56 6.91 -7.00
CA SER A 152 24.09 6.87 -6.90
C SER A 152 23.46 5.52 -7.29
N THR A 153 24.10 4.76 -8.19
CA THR A 153 23.68 3.42 -8.60
C THR A 153 23.88 2.37 -7.50
N THR A 154 24.91 2.54 -6.67
CA THR A 154 25.24 1.63 -5.57
C THR A 154 24.36 1.90 -4.35
N SER A 155 23.94 3.14 -4.14
CA SER A 155 23.00 3.55 -3.07
C SER A 155 21.62 2.90 -3.20
N ALA A 156 21.01 2.92 -4.39
CA ALA A 156 19.74 2.23 -4.65
C ALA A 156 19.86 0.70 -4.55
N ALA A 157 21.04 0.14 -4.85
CA ALA A 157 21.33 -1.27 -4.61
C ALA A 157 21.49 -1.63 -3.12
N ARG A 158 21.98 -0.69 -2.32
CA ARG A 158 22.12 -0.81 -0.86
C ARG A 158 20.77 -0.69 -0.15
N GLU A 159 19.89 0.21 -0.62
CA GLU A 159 18.49 0.30 -0.15
C GLU A 159 17.72 -1.01 -0.39
N ARG A 160 17.97 -1.70 -1.53
CA ARG A 160 17.43 -3.05 -1.81
C ARG A 160 17.84 -4.11 -0.77
N GLY A 161 18.97 -3.91 -0.09
CA GLY A 161 19.44 -4.77 1.00
C GLY A 161 18.93 -4.38 2.39
N ALA A 162 18.30 -3.21 2.53
CA ALA A 162 17.95 -2.62 3.81
C ALA A 162 16.59 -3.05 4.37
N LEU A 163 15.69 -3.61 3.53
CA LEU A 163 14.56 -4.37 4.08
C LEU A 163 15.12 -5.61 4.76
N SER A 164 15.06 -5.62 6.09
CA SER A 164 15.56 -6.73 6.89
C SER A 164 14.98 -8.05 6.34
N ARG A 165 15.81 -9.08 6.22
CA ARG A 165 15.37 -10.42 5.72
C ARG A 165 14.04 -10.88 6.35
N PRO A 166 13.76 -10.62 7.66
CA PRO A 166 12.47 -10.92 8.26
C PRO A 166 11.28 -10.18 7.64
N VAL A 167 11.41 -8.89 7.32
CA VAL A 167 10.32 -8.09 6.70
C VAL A 167 9.98 -8.65 5.32
N ARG A 168 10.99 -8.95 4.51
CA ARG A 168 10.75 -9.53 3.17
C ARG A 168 10.06 -10.89 3.24
N ARG A 169 10.47 -11.75 4.18
CA ARG A 169 9.80 -13.05 4.40
C ARG A 169 8.36 -12.86 4.85
N SER A 170 8.10 -11.94 5.77
CA SER A 170 6.74 -11.63 6.21
C SER A 170 5.88 -11.15 5.05
N ALA A 171 6.39 -10.23 4.22
CA ALA A 171 5.67 -9.73 3.05
C ALA A 171 5.35 -10.86 2.06
N MET A 172 6.32 -11.75 1.78
CA MET A 172 6.08 -12.91 0.91
C MET A 172 5.04 -13.87 1.48
N LEU A 173 5.07 -14.14 2.80
CA LEU A 173 4.08 -15.00 3.45
C LEU A 173 2.68 -14.40 3.38
N TRP A 174 2.53 -13.10 3.63
CA TRP A 174 1.25 -12.41 3.52
C TRP A 174 0.74 -12.37 2.08
N ALA A 175 1.62 -12.12 1.11
CA ALA A 175 1.26 -12.14 -0.31
C ALA A 175 0.81 -13.53 -0.76
N ALA A 176 1.54 -14.59 -0.35
CA ALA A 176 1.17 -15.97 -0.65
C ALA A 176 -0.17 -16.36 0.00
N ALA A 177 -0.39 -15.96 1.26
CA ALA A 177 -1.66 -16.20 1.95
C ALA A 177 -2.84 -15.47 1.25
N GLY A 178 -2.66 -14.19 0.89
CA GLY A 178 -3.67 -13.42 0.17
C GLY A 178 -3.99 -14.01 -1.20
N LEU A 179 -2.95 -14.39 -1.96
CA LEU A 179 -3.11 -15.05 -3.25
C LEU A 179 -3.82 -16.40 -3.11
N PHE A 180 -3.45 -17.21 -2.12
CA PHE A 180 -4.09 -18.49 -1.84
C PHE A 180 -5.57 -18.32 -1.53
N LEU A 181 -5.94 -17.40 -0.65
CA LEU A 181 -7.34 -17.11 -0.32
C LEU A 181 -8.13 -16.61 -1.54
N CYS A 182 -7.50 -15.77 -2.37
CA CYS A 182 -8.11 -15.31 -3.62
C CYS A 182 -8.36 -16.46 -4.60
N LEU A 183 -7.39 -17.36 -4.77
CA LEU A 183 -7.52 -18.53 -5.63
C LEU A 183 -8.54 -19.53 -5.09
N TRP A 184 -8.62 -19.67 -3.77
CA TRP A 184 -9.64 -20.48 -3.11
C TRP A 184 -11.04 -19.98 -3.44
N GLU A 185 -11.31 -18.70 -3.20
CA GLU A 185 -12.60 -18.06 -3.50
C GLU A 185 -12.97 -18.15 -5.00
N LEU A 186 -11.98 -17.99 -5.87
CA LEU A 186 -12.17 -18.14 -7.31
C LEU A 186 -12.53 -19.58 -7.69
N ALA A 187 -11.82 -20.56 -7.11
CA ALA A 187 -12.07 -21.96 -7.36
C ALA A 187 -13.46 -22.39 -6.84
N SER A 188 -13.83 -22.02 -5.62
CA SER A 188 -15.15 -22.31 -5.06
C SER A 188 -16.26 -21.72 -5.92
N PHE A 189 -16.10 -20.47 -6.38
CA PHE A 189 -17.08 -19.83 -7.25
C PHE A 189 -17.29 -20.58 -8.57
N PHE A 190 -16.21 -20.97 -9.26
CA PHE A 190 -16.33 -21.72 -10.52
C PHE A 190 -16.89 -23.12 -10.31
N LEU A 191 -16.57 -23.78 -9.20
CA LEU A 191 -17.08 -25.10 -8.87
C LEU A 191 -18.54 -25.06 -8.43
N ALA A 192 -19.01 -23.98 -7.82
CA ALA A 192 -20.41 -23.78 -7.42
C ALA A 192 -21.34 -23.39 -8.59
N MET A 193 -20.80 -22.76 -9.65
CA MET A 193 -21.57 -22.25 -10.80
C MET A 193 -22.50 -23.28 -11.52
N PRO A 194 -22.15 -24.57 -11.67
CA PRO A 194 -22.95 -25.51 -12.46
C PRO A 194 -24.32 -25.85 -11.87
N SER A 195 -24.51 -25.76 -10.54
CA SER A 195 -25.78 -26.12 -9.90
C SER A 195 -25.87 -25.62 -8.45
N ALA A 196 -27.09 -25.38 -7.96
CA ALA A 196 -27.32 -25.03 -6.55
C ALA A 196 -26.84 -26.12 -5.56
N THR A 197 -26.80 -27.39 -5.98
CA THR A 197 -26.22 -28.47 -5.16
C THR A 197 -24.70 -28.35 -5.04
N ALA A 198 -24.02 -27.92 -6.10
CA ALA A 198 -22.56 -27.73 -6.10
C ALA A 198 -22.11 -26.57 -5.19
N GLU A 199 -22.99 -25.59 -4.95
CA GLU A 199 -22.76 -24.50 -3.98
C GLU A 199 -22.52 -25.04 -2.56
N PHE A 200 -23.26 -26.07 -2.14
CA PHE A 200 -23.07 -26.70 -0.83
C PHE A 200 -21.84 -27.60 -0.76
N GLU A 201 -21.40 -28.17 -1.89
CA GLU A 201 -20.22 -29.03 -1.96
C GLU A 201 -18.91 -28.22 -1.97
N HIS A 202 -18.96 -26.99 -2.48
CA HIS A 202 -17.81 -26.11 -2.65
C HIS A 202 -18.08 -24.71 -2.07
N PRO A 203 -18.38 -24.60 -0.76
CA PRO A 203 -18.72 -23.32 -0.16
C PRO A 203 -17.51 -22.36 -0.21
N PRO A 204 -17.74 -21.09 -0.58
CA PRO A 204 -16.71 -20.07 -0.48
C PRO A 204 -16.30 -19.86 0.99
N LEU A 205 -15.11 -19.30 1.19
CA LEU A 205 -14.57 -19.06 2.53
C LEU A 205 -15.42 -18.03 3.29
N SER A 206 -16.05 -17.09 2.57
CA SER A 206 -17.07 -16.19 3.13
C SER A 206 -18.16 -16.94 3.89
N ASP A 207 -18.69 -18.00 3.31
CA ASP A 207 -19.85 -18.72 3.85
C ASP A 207 -19.46 -19.58 5.05
N LEU A 208 -18.21 -20.06 5.08
CA LEU A 208 -17.64 -20.76 6.23
C LEU A 208 -17.41 -19.82 7.42
N ILE A 209 -17.09 -18.56 7.17
CA ILE A 209 -16.83 -17.54 8.20
C ILE A 209 -18.13 -16.87 8.65
N ASP A 210 -19.17 -16.83 7.81
CA ASP A 210 -20.42 -16.13 8.09
C ASP A 210 -21.06 -16.52 9.44
N PRO A 211 -21.16 -17.81 9.84
CA PRO A 211 -21.72 -18.16 11.15
C PRO A 211 -20.95 -17.56 12.34
N ILE A 212 -19.64 -17.37 12.19
CA ILE A 212 -18.78 -16.76 13.22
C ILE A 212 -19.04 -15.25 13.27
N VAL A 213 -19.17 -14.59 12.13
CA VAL A 213 -19.36 -13.13 12.02
C VAL A 213 -20.80 -12.71 12.29
N ALA A 214 -21.78 -13.54 11.96
CA ALA A 214 -23.19 -13.34 12.28
C ALA A 214 -23.46 -13.35 13.79
N ASN A 215 -22.60 -14.02 14.57
CA ASN A 215 -22.63 -13.96 16.02
C ASN A 215 -21.93 -12.67 16.51
N PRO A 216 -22.61 -11.79 17.28
CA PRO A 216 -22.00 -10.58 17.85
C PRO A 216 -20.69 -10.84 18.60
N PHE A 217 -20.59 -11.95 19.32
CA PHE A 217 -19.39 -12.33 20.06
C PHE A 217 -18.25 -12.77 19.14
N GLY A 218 -18.55 -13.55 18.10
CA GLY A 218 -17.55 -13.98 17.13
C GLY A 218 -17.02 -12.79 16.33
N ARG A 219 -17.92 -11.88 15.92
CA ARG A 219 -17.56 -10.60 15.30
C ARG A 219 -16.70 -9.72 16.20
N ALA A 220 -17.04 -9.59 17.48
CA ALA A 220 -16.22 -8.85 18.44
C ALA A 220 -14.82 -9.46 18.57
N ALA A 221 -14.72 -10.80 18.63
CA ALA A 221 -13.44 -11.50 18.71
C ALA A 221 -12.60 -11.31 17.43
N CYS A 222 -13.20 -11.42 16.25
CA CYS A 222 -12.55 -11.16 14.96
C CYS A 222 -12.06 -9.71 14.86
N ALA A 223 -12.89 -8.73 15.20
CA ALA A 223 -12.53 -7.31 15.17
C ALA A 223 -11.39 -7.00 16.16
N ALA A 224 -11.46 -7.53 17.39
CA ALA A 224 -10.41 -7.38 18.38
C ALA A 224 -9.09 -8.00 17.91
N LEU A 225 -9.13 -9.22 17.36
CA LEU A 225 -7.95 -9.88 16.81
C LEU A 225 -7.33 -9.07 15.67
N TRP A 226 -8.15 -8.55 14.76
CA TRP A 226 -7.70 -7.71 13.64
C TRP A 226 -7.01 -6.43 14.12
N LEU A 227 -7.63 -5.69 15.05
CA LEU A 227 -7.04 -4.47 15.60
C LEU A 227 -5.77 -4.74 16.40
N LEU A 228 -5.74 -5.81 17.19
CA LEU A 228 -4.55 -6.21 17.96
C LEU A 228 -3.40 -6.62 17.03
N ALA A 229 -3.69 -7.37 15.95
CA ALA A 229 -2.71 -7.73 14.95
C ALA A 229 -2.15 -6.48 14.25
N GLY A 230 -3.02 -5.55 13.84
CA GLY A 230 -2.62 -4.27 13.24
C GLY A 230 -1.74 -3.44 14.19
N ALA A 231 -2.15 -3.30 15.45
CA ALA A 231 -1.39 -2.58 16.47
C ALA A 231 -0.03 -3.23 16.74
N ALA A 232 0.04 -4.57 16.78
CA ALA A 232 1.29 -5.31 16.95
C ALA A 232 2.24 -5.09 15.76
N LEU A 233 1.72 -5.10 14.52
CA LEU A 233 2.49 -4.83 13.31
C LEU A 233 3.03 -3.39 13.31
N LEU A 234 2.20 -2.39 13.63
CA LEU A 234 2.63 -0.98 13.71
C LEU A 234 3.69 -0.78 14.80
N LYS A 235 3.50 -1.39 15.98
CA LYS A 235 4.48 -1.32 17.08
C LYS A 235 5.81 -1.97 16.72
N ARG A 236 5.78 -3.06 15.95
CA ARG A 236 6.99 -3.74 15.46
C ARG A 236 7.69 -2.91 14.39
N GLY A 237 6.94 -2.26 13.49
CA GLY A 237 7.46 -1.37 12.46
C GLY A 237 8.22 -0.17 13.05
N ARG A 238 7.67 0.47 14.09
CA ARG A 238 8.30 1.63 14.76
C ARG A 238 9.55 1.32 15.60
N ARG A 239 9.83 0.04 15.86
CA ARG A 239 10.99 -0.41 16.66
C ARG A 239 12.20 -0.79 15.79
N GLN A 240 12.04 -0.80 14.47
CA GLN A 240 13.09 -1.10 13.50
C GLN A 240 13.63 0.20 12.92
#